data_AF-A0A2E1PH95-F1
#
_entry.id   AF-A0A2E1PH95-F1
#
_cell.length_a   1.000
_cell.length_b   1.000
_cell.length_c   1.000
_cell.angle_alpha   90.00
_cell.angle_beta   90.00
_cell.angle_gamma   90.00
#
_symmetry.space_group_name_H-M   'P 1'
#
loop_
_entity.id
_entity.type
_entity.pdbx_description
1 polymer ?
#
loop_
_entity_poly.entity_id
_entity_poly.type
_entity_poly.pdbx_seq_one_letter_code
_entity_poly.pdbx_strand_id
1 'polypeptide(L)' 'MNFIVVGVIAPLAYFLLRLLIKSVVQNFIINIKKNTKVAEVKECQKCGVFKPASELKRIDSSYQCRKNCSYE' A
#
# COMPACT_ATOMS: atom_id res chain seq x y z
N MET A 1 3.22 28.29 -36.36
CA MET A 1 3.14 27.33 -35.24
C MET A 1 1.83 26.58 -35.35
N ASN A 2 1.86 25.26 -35.41
CA ASN A 2 0.68 24.46 -35.74
C ASN A 2 -0.23 24.34 -34.51
N PHE A 3 -1.41 24.97 -34.54
CA PHE A 3 -2.38 25.04 -33.43
C PHE A 3 -2.77 23.66 -32.89
N ILE A 4 -2.85 22.65 -33.76
CA ILE A 4 -3.16 21.26 -33.39
C ILE A 4 -2.12 20.66 -32.43
N VAL A 5 -0.85 20.99 -32.63
CA VAL A 5 0.25 20.44 -31.82
C VAL A 5 0.21 21.01 -30.40
N VAL A 6 -0.02 22.33 -30.28
CA VAL A 6 -0.02 23.03 -28.98
C VAL A 6 -1.35 22.84 -28.24
N GLY A 7 -2.48 22.82 -28.97
CA GLY A 7 -3.81 22.76 -28.38
C GLY A 7 -4.31 21.35 -28.04
N VAL A 8 -3.81 20.30 -28.73
CA VAL A 8 -4.36 18.94 -28.59
C VAL A 8 -3.27 17.93 -28.24
N ILE A 9 -2.18 17.90 -28.99
CA ILE A 9 -1.14 16.87 -28.83
C ILE A 9 -0.36 17.07 -27.52
N ALA A 10 0.02 18.31 -27.18
CA ALA A 10 0.76 18.59 -25.95
C ALA A 10 -0.03 18.25 -24.67
N PRO A 11 -1.31 18.63 -24.51
CA PRO A 11 -2.13 18.21 -23.37
C PRO A 11 -2.31 16.68 -23.28
N LEU A 12 -2.55 16.00 -24.41
CA LEU A 12 -2.71 14.54 -24.44
C LEU A 12 -1.41 13.83 -24.02
N ALA A 13 -0.28 14.24 -24.59
CA ALA A 13 1.02 13.64 -24.28
C ALA A 13 1.38 13.84 -22.82
N TYR A 14 1.13 15.04 -22.25
CA TYR A 14 1.33 15.31 -20.83
C TYR A 14 0.47 14.41 -19.94
N PHE A 15 -0.81 14.23 -20.30
CA PHE A 15 -1.73 13.38 -19.55
C PHE A 15 -1.28 11.91 -19.55
N LEU A 16 -0.91 11.37 -20.71
CA LEU A 16 -0.39 10.01 -20.82
C LEU A 16 0.91 9.82 -20.05
N LEU A 17 1.86 10.76 -20.17
CA LEU A 17 3.11 10.72 -19.42
C LEU A 17 2.86 10.70 -17.90
N ARG A 18 1.91 11.52 -17.43
CA ARG A 18 1.53 11.57 -16.01
C ARG A 18 0.95 10.24 -15.52
N LEU A 19 0.13 9.57 -16.33
CA LEU A 19 -0.41 8.25 -16.01
C LEU A 19 0.67 7.18 -15.96
N LEU A 20 1.61 7.20 -16.91
CA LEU A 20 2.74 6.26 -16.94
C LEU A 20 3.62 6.42 -15.70
N ILE A 21 4.00 7.66 -15.35
CA ILE A 21 4.81 7.92 -14.16
C ILE A 21 4.10 7.42 -12.90
N LYS A 22 2.79 7.68 -12.76
CA LYS A 22 2.00 7.17 -11.62
C LYS A 22 2.02 5.65 -11.54
N SER A 23 1.81 4.96 -12.66
CA SER A 23 1.80 3.50 -12.71
C SER A 23 3.16 2.90 -12.33
N VAL A 24 4.25 3.48 -12.85
CA VAL A 24 5.62 3.06 -12.52
C VAL A 24 5.90 3.24 -11.03
N VAL A 25 5.57 4.40 -10.45
CA VAL A 25 5.80 4.68 -9.03
C VAL A 25 4.98 3.74 -8.14
N GLN A 26 3.69 3.54 -8.44
CA GLN A 26 2.84 2.62 -7.68
C GLN A 26 3.35 1.18 -7.75
N ASN A 27 3.73 0.72 -8.94
CA ASN A 27 4.26 -0.63 -9.10
C ASN A 27 5.60 -0.80 -8.37
N PHE A 28 6.45 0.22 -8.36
CA PHE A 28 7.70 0.24 -7.59
C PHE A 28 7.44 0.18 -6.09
N ILE A 29 6.51 0.99 -5.56
CA ILE A 29 6.12 0.96 -4.14
C ILE A 29 5.55 -0.40 -3.75
N ILE A 30 4.70 -1.00 -4.58
CA ILE A 30 4.14 -2.34 -4.33
C ILE A 30 5.23 -3.40 -4.34
N ASN A 31 6.16 -3.32 -5.29
CA ASN A 31 7.26 -4.27 -5.39
C ASN A 31 8.22 -4.15 -4.20
N ILE A 32 8.49 -2.92 -3.73
CA ILE A 32 9.21 -2.69 -2.47
C ILE A 32 8.42 -3.23 -1.30
N LYS A 33 7.13 -2.91 -1.15
CA LYS A 33 6.27 -3.42 -0.06
C LYS A 33 6.17 -4.96 -0.05
N LYS A 34 6.35 -5.63 -1.19
CA LYS A 34 6.43 -7.09 -1.27
C LYS A 34 7.81 -7.63 -0.88
N ASN A 35 8.90 -6.95 -1.25
CA ASN A 35 10.27 -7.39 -0.95
C ASN A 35 10.72 -7.02 0.47
N THR A 36 10.37 -5.83 0.92
CA THR A 36 10.42 -5.44 2.32
C THR A 36 9.29 -6.19 2.99
N LYS A 37 9.59 -7.22 3.80
CA LYS A 37 8.63 -7.87 4.70
C LYS A 37 8.14 -6.87 5.76
N VAL A 38 7.53 -5.75 5.35
CA VAL A 38 6.77 -4.87 6.22
C VAL A 38 5.54 -5.68 6.58
N ALA A 39 5.70 -6.50 7.62
CA ALA A 39 4.66 -7.33 8.15
C ALA A 39 3.46 -6.42 8.40
N GLU A 40 2.31 -6.75 7.81
CA GLU A 40 1.10 -5.97 8.02
C GLU A 40 0.78 -6.03 9.50
N VAL A 41 1.06 -4.94 10.22
CA VAL A 41 0.76 -4.84 11.63
C VAL A 41 -0.72 -4.54 11.77
N LYS A 42 -1.41 -5.35 12.57
CA LYS A 42 -2.80 -5.09 12.93
C LYS A 42 -2.89 -5.00 14.44
N GLU A 43 -3.81 -4.17 14.89
CA GLU A 43 -4.07 -4.02 16.32
C GLU A 43 -4.77 -5.26 16.84
N CYS A 44 -4.23 -5.82 17.91
CA CYS A 44 -4.86 -6.89 18.65
C CYS A 44 -5.90 -6.31 19.60
N GLN A 45 -7.18 -6.46 19.27
CA GLN A 45 -8.29 -5.86 20.04
C GLN A 45 -8.32 -6.28 21.51
N LYS A 46 -7.75 -7.43 21.87
CA LYS A 46 -7.72 -7.93 23.24
C LYS A 46 -6.68 -7.25 24.14
N CYS A 47 -5.61 -6.70 23.56
CA CYS A 47 -4.44 -6.22 24.30
C CYS A 47 -4.04 -4.77 23.93
N GLY A 48 -4.61 -4.19 22.86
CA GLY A 48 -4.23 -2.85 22.37
C GLY A 48 -2.82 -2.75 21.77
N VAL A 49 -2.15 -3.89 21.53
CA VAL A 49 -0.80 -3.92 20.94
C VAL A 49 -0.83 -4.20 19.45
N PHE A 50 0.01 -3.49 18.70
CA PHE A 50 0.22 -3.71 17.27
C PHE A 50 1.18 -4.88 17.07
N LYS A 51 0.70 -5.96 16.46
CA LYS A 51 1.50 -7.15 16.16
C LYS A 51 1.42 -7.52 14.68
N PRO A 52 2.45 -8.17 14.12
CA PRO A 52 2.42 -8.63 12.73
C PRO A 52 1.25 -9.61 12.52
N ALA A 53 0.60 -9.53 11.35
CA ALA A 53 -0.55 -10.38 10.99
C ALA A 53 -0.29 -11.89 11.11
N SER A 54 0.96 -12.33 11.04
CA SER A 54 1.39 -13.71 11.26
C SER A 54 1.18 -14.21 12.70
N GLU A 55 1.14 -13.30 13.68
CA GLU A 55 0.90 -13.62 15.11
C GLU A 55 -0.57 -13.45 15.53
N LEU A 56 -1.43 -13.01 14.61
CA LEU A 56 -2.84 -12.76 14.87
C LEU A 56 -3.69 -13.91 14.37
N LYS A 57 -4.56 -14.43 15.24
CA LYS A 57 -5.58 -15.41 14.91
C LYS A 57 -6.89 -14.64 14.65
N ARG A 58 -7.46 -14.81 13.46
CA ARG A 58 -8.78 -14.27 13.14
C ARG A 58 -9.83 -15.15 13.82
N ILE A 59 -10.62 -14.56 14.72
CA ILE A 59 -11.75 -15.23 15.39
C ILE A 59 -12.97 -14.35 15.13
N ASP A 60 -13.95 -14.92 14.43
CA ASP A 60 -15.21 -14.29 13.99
C ASP A 60 -15.01 -13.04 13.11
N SER A 61 -14.83 -11.87 13.72
CA SER A 61 -14.61 -10.57 13.06
C SER A 61 -13.47 -9.75 13.70
N SER A 62 -12.79 -10.32 14.70
CA SER A 62 -11.74 -9.66 15.49
C SER A 62 -10.37 -10.33 15.31
N TYR A 63 -9.30 -9.52 15.36
CA TYR A 63 -7.93 -10.02 15.37
C TYR A 63 -7.48 -10.22 16.82
N GLN A 64 -7.32 -11.48 17.25
CA GLN A 64 -6.83 -11.83 18.59
C GLN A 64 -5.38 -12.32 18.53
N CYS A 65 -4.59 -11.96 19.54
CA CYS A 65 -3.19 -12.38 19.68
C CYS A 65 -3.12 -13.89 19.93
N ARG A 66 -2.20 -14.61 19.27
CA ARG A 66 -1.94 -16.04 19.54
C ARG A 66 -1.33 -16.31 20.93
N LYS A 67 -0.49 -15.40 21.42
CA LYS A 67 0.07 -15.46 22.78
C LYS A 67 -0.72 -14.52 23.69
N ASN A 68 -0.88 -14.89 24.97
CA ASN A 68 -1.40 -13.99 25.99
C ASN A 68 -0.62 -12.67 25.94
N CYS A 69 -1.30 -11.56 26.25
CA CYS A 69 -0.76 -10.20 26.23
C CYS A 69 0.47 -10.11 27.15
N SER A 70 1.63 -10.55 26.66
CA SER A 70 2.89 -10.40 27.35
C SER A 70 3.38 -9.01 26.99
N TYR A 71 3.25 -8.12 27.97
CA TYR A 71 4.02 -6.89 28.04
C TYR A 71 5.47 -7.35 28.20
N GLU A 72 6.26 -7.19 27.15
CA GLU A 72 7.72 -7.20 27.26
C GLU A 72 8.16 -5.75 27.03
#